data_AF-A0A392TDM8-F1
#
_entry.id   AF-A0A392TDM8-F1
#
_cell.length_a   1.000
_cell.length_b   1.000
_cell.length_c   1.000
_cell.angle_alpha   90.00
_cell.angle_beta   90.00
_cell.angle_gamma   90.00
#
_symmetry.space_group_name_H-M   'P 1'
#
loop_
_entity.id
_entity.type
_entity.pdbx_description
1 polymer ?
#
loop_
_entity_poly.entity_id
_entity_poly.type
_entity_poly.pdbx_seq_one_letter_code
_entity_poly.pdbx_strand_id
1 'polypeptide(L)'
;ASVFGNGKGTASGGSPKARVAAYKVCWPPLAVGGGCYEADILAAFEAAISDGVDVLSVSLGGNNVEFLESGISIGTFHAVAKGIVV
;
A
#
# COMPACT_ATOMS: atom_id res chain seq x y z
N ALA A 1 -7.69 23.08 6.72
CA ALA A 1 -6.55 22.27 7.15
C ALA A 1 -5.43 23.20 7.61
N SER A 2 -4.92 22.98 8.82
CA SER A 2 -3.69 23.60 9.35
C SER A 2 -3.16 22.73 10.49
N VAL A 3 -1.84 22.74 10.69
CA VAL A 3 -1.18 22.05 11.82
C VAL A 3 -0.38 23.09 12.60
N PHE A 4 -0.78 23.35 13.84
CA PHE A 4 -0.20 24.40 14.70
C PHE A 4 -0.08 25.78 14.01
N GLY A 5 -1.04 26.12 13.14
CA GLY A 5 -1.05 27.38 12.38
C GLY A 5 -0.29 27.35 11.05
N ASN A 6 0.48 26.29 10.75
CA ASN A 6 1.19 26.13 9.49
C ASN A 6 0.28 25.49 8.41
N GLY A 7 0.54 25.83 7.14
CA GLY A 7 -0.15 25.23 6.00
C GLY A 7 -1.64 25.59 5.90
N LYS A 8 -2.01 26.81 6.29
CA LYS A 8 -3.41 27.27 6.29
C LYS A 8 -4.00 27.21 4.87
N GLY A 9 -5.02 26.37 4.70
CA GLY A 9 -5.75 26.26 3.44
C GLY A 9 -6.74 25.09 3.43
N THR A 10 -7.26 24.74 2.27
CA THR A 10 -8.07 23.54 2.07
C THR A 10 -7.19 22.46 1.44
N ALA A 11 -6.96 21.36 2.15
CA ALA A 11 -6.17 20.24 1.65
C ALA A 11 -6.99 19.43 0.63
N SER A 12 -6.33 18.94 -0.42
CA SER A 12 -6.92 18.06 -1.43
C SER A 12 -5.85 17.10 -1.96
N GLY A 13 -6.26 15.91 -2.38
CA GLY A 13 -5.38 14.94 -3.03
C GLY A 13 -5.14 15.28 -4.51
N GLY A 14 -4.23 14.55 -5.17
CA GLY A 14 -3.96 14.74 -6.61
C GLY A 14 -5.14 14.41 -7.52
N SER A 15 -6.02 13.50 -7.09
CA SER A 15 -7.29 13.19 -7.77
C SER A 15 -8.46 13.23 -6.77
N PRO A 16 -9.08 14.39 -6.52
CA PRO A 16 -10.06 14.57 -5.45
C PRO A 16 -11.37 13.78 -5.61
N LYS A 17 -11.64 13.27 -6.83
CA LYS A 17 -12.85 12.50 -7.15
C LYS A 17 -12.59 10.99 -7.25
N ALA A 18 -11.33 10.54 -7.10
CA ALA A 18 -11.02 9.12 -7.09
C ALA A 18 -11.68 8.43 -5.91
N ARG A 19 -12.05 7.16 -6.09
CA ARG A 19 -12.48 6.29 -4.99
C ARG A 19 -11.25 5.66 -4.35
N VAL A 20 -11.30 5.45 -3.05
CA VAL A 20 -10.19 4.86 -2.28
C VAL A 20 -10.68 3.60 -1.59
N ALA A 21 -9.99 2.49 -1.86
CA ALA A 21 -10.07 1.26 -1.07
C ALA A 21 -8.78 1.15 -0.24
N ALA A 22 -8.91 0.85 1.05
CA ALA A 22 -7.79 0.79 1.97
C ALA A 22 -7.56 -0.64 2.46
N TYR A 23 -6.39 -1.18 2.17
CA TYR A 23 -5.94 -2.52 2.61
C TYR A 23 -4.88 -2.35 3.69
N LYS A 24 -5.25 -2.60 4.95
CA LYS A 24 -4.34 -2.41 6.08
C LYS A 24 -3.45 -3.63 6.26
N VAL A 25 -2.14 -3.45 6.04
CA VAL A 25 -1.14 -4.53 6.14
C VAL A 25 -0.10 -4.32 7.23
N CYS A 26 -0.03 -3.13 7.80
CA CYS A 26 0.93 -2.77 8.84
C CYS A 26 0.26 -2.62 10.20
N TRP A 27 0.93 -3.13 11.22
CA TRP A 27 0.44 -3.15 12.60
C TRP A 27 1.41 -2.43 13.54
N PRO A 28 0.90 -1.81 14.62
CA PRO A 28 1.76 -1.22 15.64
C PRO A 28 2.74 -2.24 16.22
N PRO A 29 3.95 -1.81 16.63
CA PRO A 29 4.87 -2.67 17.36
C PRO A 29 4.24 -3.13 18.68
N LEU A 30 4.13 -4.44 18.85
CA LEU A 30 3.80 -5.15 20.10
C LEU A 30 5.08 -5.71 20.72
N ALA A 31 4.99 -6.14 21.99
CA ALA A 31 6.13 -6.64 22.77
C ALA A 31 6.90 -7.81 22.13
N VAL A 32 6.31 -8.49 21.14
CA VAL A 32 6.87 -9.65 20.43
C VAL A 32 7.05 -9.41 18.92
N GLY A 33 6.85 -8.19 18.42
CA GLY A 33 6.99 -7.84 17.01
C GLY A 33 5.91 -6.87 16.51
N GLY A 34 6.00 -6.45 15.25
CA GLY A 34 5.01 -5.62 14.56
C GLY A 34 5.54 -5.19 13.20
N GLY A 35 4.85 -4.24 12.56
CA GLY A 35 5.16 -3.82 11.19
C GLY A 35 4.28 -4.50 10.16
N CYS A 36 4.80 -4.63 8.94
CA CYS A 36 4.05 -5.09 7.78
C CYS A 36 4.51 -6.50 7.43
N TYR A 37 3.68 -7.50 7.72
CA TYR A 37 4.03 -8.90 7.47
C TYR A 37 3.85 -9.24 6.00
N GLU A 38 4.75 -10.04 5.42
CA GLU A 38 4.66 -10.40 4.00
C GLU A 38 3.35 -11.10 3.65
N ALA A 39 2.82 -11.93 4.56
CA ALA A 39 1.53 -12.59 4.37
C ALA A 39 0.37 -11.58 4.24
N ASP A 40 0.35 -10.54 5.09
CA ASP A 40 -0.68 -9.48 5.02
C ASP A 40 -0.53 -8.66 3.73
N ILE A 41 0.72 -8.38 3.31
CA ILE A 41 1.02 -7.67 2.06
C ILE A 41 0.49 -8.45 0.85
N LEU A 42 0.81 -9.74 0.75
CA LEU A 42 0.36 -10.59 -0.36
C LEU A 42 -1.17 -10.72 -0.37
N ALA A 43 -1.79 -10.94 0.78
CA ALA A 43 -3.25 -11.00 0.90
C ALA A 43 -3.93 -9.69 0.44
N ALA A 44 -3.32 -8.53 0.75
CA ALA A 44 -3.82 -7.24 0.29
C ALA A 44 -3.68 -7.05 -1.22
N PHE A 45 -2.56 -7.48 -1.81
CA PHE A 45 -2.41 -7.46 -3.27
C PHE A 45 -3.46 -8.35 -3.96
N GLU A 46 -3.67 -9.57 -3.47
CA GLU A 46 -4.71 -10.46 -4.02
C GLU A 46 -6.11 -9.85 -3.91
N ALA A 47 -6.46 -9.29 -2.75
CA ALA A 47 -7.74 -8.63 -2.54
C ALA A 47 -7.90 -7.41 -3.46
N ALA A 48 -6.89 -6.56 -3.57
CA ALA A 48 -6.94 -5.37 -4.42
C ALA A 48 -7.07 -5.71 -5.91
N ILE A 49 -6.33 -6.73 -6.38
CA ILE A 49 -6.46 -7.24 -7.75
C ILE A 49 -7.87 -7.79 -7.99
N SER A 50 -8.40 -8.57 -7.04
CA SER A 50 -9.75 -9.13 -7.13
C SER A 50 -10.84 -8.06 -7.13
N ASP A 51 -10.66 -6.99 -6.35
CA ASP A 51 -11.57 -5.86 -6.26
C ASP A 51 -11.52 -4.96 -7.51
N GLY A 52 -10.51 -5.16 -8.38
CA GLY A 52 -10.39 -4.45 -9.65
C GLY A 52 -9.95 -2.99 -9.49
N VAL A 53 -9.00 -2.72 -8.57
CA VAL A 53 -8.45 -1.37 -8.41
C VAL A 53 -7.68 -0.93 -9.67
N ASP A 54 -7.70 0.37 -9.99
CA ASP A 54 -7.02 0.90 -11.18
C ASP A 54 -5.53 1.19 -10.93
N VAL A 55 -5.17 1.53 -9.70
CA VAL A 55 -3.81 1.86 -9.25
C VAL A 55 -3.64 1.47 -7.79
N LEU A 56 -2.46 0.97 -7.44
CA LEU A 56 -2.05 0.73 -6.07
C LEU A 56 -1.04 1.78 -5.64
N SER A 57 -1.18 2.29 -4.41
CA SER A 57 -0.19 3.15 -3.78
C SER A 57 0.38 2.42 -2.58
N VAL A 58 1.63 1.96 -2.71
CA VAL A 58 2.27 1.05 -1.75
C VAL A 58 3.49 1.72 -1.14
N SER A 59 3.26 2.48 -0.07
CA SER A 59 4.33 3.14 0.70
C SER A 59 5.01 2.16 1.68
N LEU A 60 5.54 1.05 1.15
CA LEU A 60 6.22 -0.01 1.90
C LEU A 60 7.64 -0.21 1.38
N GLY A 61 8.49 -0.81 2.22
CA GLY A 61 9.85 -1.20 1.86
C GLY A 61 10.35 -2.28 2.82
N GLY A 62 11.34 -3.05 2.37
CA GLY A 62 11.92 -4.16 3.13
C GLY A 62 13.44 -4.23 2.96
N ASN A 63 14.02 -5.33 3.42
CA ASN A 63 15.43 -5.62 3.19
C ASN A 63 15.69 -5.88 1.70
N ASN A 64 16.93 -5.67 1.27
CA ASN A 64 17.37 -6.04 -0.07
C ASN A 64 17.47 -7.57 -0.17
N VAL A 65 16.44 -8.18 -0.75
CA VAL A 65 16.34 -9.61 -1.06
C VAL A 65 16.08 -9.79 -2.56
N GLU A 66 16.26 -11.00 -3.07
CA GLU A 66 15.92 -11.31 -4.46
C GLU A 66 14.43 -11.10 -4.72
N PHE A 67 14.04 -10.78 -5.96
CA PHE A 67 12.65 -10.42 -6.30
C PHE A 67 11.62 -11.49 -5.92
N LEU A 68 11.99 -12.77 -6.03
CA LEU A 68 11.11 -13.89 -5.71
C LEU A 68 11.03 -14.20 -4.21
N GLU A 69 11.81 -13.48 -3.38
CA GLU A 69 11.79 -13.58 -1.92
C GLU A 69 11.12 -12.35 -1.27
N SER A 70 10.61 -11.42 -2.07
CA SER A 70 9.94 -10.21 -1.61
C SER A 70 8.45 -10.27 -1.91
N GLY A 71 7.62 -10.29 -0.87
CA GLY A 71 6.16 -10.24 -1.01
C GLY A 71 5.67 -8.99 -1.76
N ILE A 72 6.36 -7.86 -1.62
CA ILE A 72 6.07 -6.62 -2.37
C ILE A 72 6.32 -6.83 -3.86
N SER A 73 7.46 -7.43 -4.22
CA SER A 73 7.85 -7.64 -5.62
C SER A 73 6.94 -8.66 -6.31
N ILE A 74 6.63 -9.77 -5.63
CA ILE A 74 5.68 -10.78 -6.10
C ILE A 74 4.30 -10.15 -6.30
N GLY A 75 3.75 -9.48 -5.28
CA GLY A 75 2.44 -8.84 -5.37
C GLY A 75 2.37 -7.80 -6.49
N THR A 76 3.42 -6.99 -6.63
CA THR A 76 3.55 -6.01 -7.72
C THR A 76 3.56 -6.66 -9.09
N PHE A 77 4.33 -7.73 -9.27
CA PHE A 77 4.37 -8.45 -10.54
C PHE A 77 2.98 -8.95 -10.96
N HIS A 78 2.22 -9.54 -10.02
CA HIS A 78 0.87 -10.00 -10.28
C HIS A 78 -0.11 -8.86 -10.59
N ALA A 79 -0.01 -7.73 -9.89
CA ALA A 79 -0.83 -6.54 -10.17
C ALA A 79 -0.54 -5.96 -11.56
N VAL A 80 0.74 -5.79 -11.91
CA VAL A 80 1.16 -5.29 -13.24
C VAL A 80 0.74 -6.24 -14.35
N ALA A 81 0.83 -7.56 -14.14
CA ALA A 81 0.34 -8.56 -15.08
C ALA A 81 -1.19 -8.47 -15.33
N LYS A 82 -1.93 -7.79 -14.44
CA LYS A 82 -3.36 -7.49 -14.59
C LYS A 82 -3.65 -6.06 -15.04
N GLY A 83 -2.62 -5.29 -15.41
CA GLY A 83 -2.76 -3.90 -15.88
C GLY A 83 -2.91 -2.87 -14.76
N ILE A 84 -2.62 -3.24 -13.51
CA ILE A 84 -2.68 -2.35 -12.36
C ILE A 84 -1.27 -1.82 -12.09
N VAL A 85 -1.07 -0.50 -12.17
CA VAL A 85 0.22 0.12 -11.81
C VAL A 85 0.35 0.24 -10.30
N VAL A 86 1.56 0.03 -9.78
CA VAL A 86 1.91 0.04 -8.35
C VAL A 86 2.98 1.10 -8.10
#